data_AF-A0A4T0WAU9-F1
#
_entry.id   AF-A0A4T0WAU9-F1
#
_cell.length_a   1.000
_cell.length_b   1.000
_cell.length_c   1.000
_cell.angle_alpha   90.00
_cell.angle_beta   90.00
_cell.angle_gamma   90.00
#
_symmetry.space_group_name_H-M   'P 1'
#
loop_
_entity.id
_entity.type
_entity.pdbx_description
1 polymer ?
#
loop_
_entity_poly.entity_id
_entity_poly.type
_entity_poly.pdbx_seq_one_letter_code
_entity_poly.pdbx_strand_id
1 'polypeptide(L)'
;MKRSDVEEIRAKLLGWIIGLLQQLPEPDSDTELAQNGIEFTNRLITREPAALFHADCLPHAEFFFMYTLRVLDGREPLPKAAAADFWATFMTLKTGDQEAQETIEHAISQLGPLLAHSIIRNVGGNASRSELDKLSEPLKKMVNHHVKARTWLEQALHDPSFPGHQISTDEKAVFLKKIIGLRGARGTNQVVREFWLSGRGSKFAYAS
;
A
#
# COMPACT_ATOMS: atom_id res chain seq x y z
N MET A 1 34.96 5.31 2.02
CA MET A 1 34.08 5.03 0.86
C MET A 1 33.53 6.36 0.38
N LYS A 2 33.67 6.71 -0.90
CA LYS A 2 33.13 7.97 -1.44
C LYS A 2 31.61 7.87 -1.50
N ARG A 3 30.92 9.02 -1.49
CA ARG A 3 29.44 9.07 -1.57
C ARG A 3 28.92 8.37 -2.84
N SER A 4 29.62 8.54 -3.96
CA SER A 4 29.34 7.86 -5.23
C SER A 4 29.33 6.33 -5.10
N ASP A 5 30.31 5.78 -4.37
CA ASP A 5 30.45 4.33 -4.22
C ASP A 5 29.27 3.75 -3.40
N VAL A 6 28.75 4.52 -2.44
CA VAL A 6 27.60 4.13 -1.61
C VAL A 6 26.31 4.07 -2.46
N GLU A 7 26.10 5.07 -3.31
CA GLU A 7 24.93 5.17 -4.19
C GLU A 7 24.95 4.03 -5.23
N GLU A 8 26.11 3.74 -5.80
CA GLU A 8 26.29 2.61 -6.74
C GLU A 8 26.02 1.26 -6.07
N ILE A 9 26.52 1.04 -4.85
CA ILE A 9 26.26 -0.20 -4.08
C ILE A 9 24.76 -0.36 -3.82
N ARG A 10 24.05 0.72 -3.46
CA ARG A 10 22.61 0.67 -3.22
C ARG A 10 21.83 0.33 -4.46
N ALA A 11 22.15 0.95 -5.60
CA ALA A 11 21.51 0.65 -6.87
C ALA A 11 21.71 -0.83 -7.27
N LYS A 12 22.93 -1.35 -7.14
CA LYS A 12 23.24 -2.77 -7.39
C LYS A 12 22.48 -3.71 -6.46
N LEU A 13 22.42 -3.40 -5.17
CA LEU A 13 21.68 -4.21 -4.20
C LEU A 13 20.17 -4.17 -4.46
N LEU A 14 19.62 -3.01 -4.80
CA LEU A 14 18.21 -2.87 -5.16
C LEU A 14 17.87 -3.71 -6.39
N GLY A 15 18.66 -3.58 -7.46
CA GLY A 15 18.49 -4.39 -8.67
C GLY A 15 18.60 -5.88 -8.40
N TRP A 16 19.58 -6.31 -7.59
CA TRP A 16 19.74 -7.71 -7.20
C TRP A 16 18.54 -8.25 -6.41
N ILE A 17 18.08 -7.50 -5.40
CA ILE A 17 16.93 -7.90 -4.56
C ILE A 17 15.66 -7.97 -5.40
N ILE A 18 15.39 -6.99 -6.25
CA ILE A 18 14.24 -7.02 -7.14
C ILE A 18 14.36 -8.17 -8.15
N GLY A 19 15.57 -8.46 -8.64
CA GLY A 19 15.84 -9.63 -9.48
C GLY A 19 15.55 -10.96 -8.78
N LEU A 20 15.76 -11.07 -7.46
CA LEU A 20 15.34 -12.25 -6.70
C LEU A 20 13.81 -12.33 -6.61
N LEU A 21 13.12 -11.21 -6.35
CA LEU A 21 11.66 -11.17 -6.30
C LEU A 21 11.02 -11.53 -7.65
N GLN A 22 11.64 -11.14 -8.76
CA GLN A 22 11.20 -11.48 -10.12
C GLN A 22 11.27 -12.97 -10.45
N GLN A 23 12.12 -13.73 -9.76
CA GLN A 23 12.23 -15.18 -9.94
C GLN A 23 11.11 -15.94 -9.22
N LEU A 24 10.36 -15.29 -8.34
CA LEU A 24 9.23 -15.91 -7.65
C LEU A 24 8.04 -16.06 -8.61
N PRO A 25 7.46 -17.26 -8.76
CA PRO A 25 6.26 -17.46 -9.56
C PRO A 25 5.07 -16.65 -9.02
N GLU A 26 4.91 -16.67 -7.71
CA GLU A 26 3.90 -15.91 -6.96
C GLU A 26 4.55 -15.32 -5.70
N PRO A 27 4.08 -14.17 -5.19
CA PRO A 27 4.66 -13.56 -4.00
C PRO A 27 4.66 -14.47 -2.76
N ASP A 28 3.65 -15.33 -2.65
CA ASP A 28 3.49 -16.27 -1.53
C ASP A 28 4.40 -17.51 -1.67
N SER A 29 5.17 -17.64 -2.76
CA SER A 29 6.08 -18.79 -2.98
C SER A 29 7.26 -18.80 -2.02
N ASP A 30 7.71 -17.63 -1.58
CA ASP A 30 8.74 -17.45 -0.55
C ASP A 30 8.41 -16.18 0.25
N THR A 31 7.70 -16.37 1.36
CA THR A 31 7.19 -15.27 2.18
C THR A 31 8.29 -14.50 2.89
N GLU A 32 9.39 -15.17 3.26
CA GLU A 32 10.53 -14.53 3.91
C GLU A 32 11.29 -13.65 2.92
N LEU A 33 11.54 -14.14 1.70
CA LEU A 33 12.15 -13.34 0.65
C LEU A 33 11.26 -12.14 0.27
N ALA A 34 9.96 -12.36 0.09
CA ALA A 34 9.00 -11.31 -0.21
C ALA A 34 9.02 -10.21 0.86
N GLN A 35 8.90 -10.58 2.13
CA GLN A 35 8.93 -9.65 3.25
C GLN A 35 10.25 -8.88 3.30
N ASN A 36 11.38 -9.59 3.33
CA ASN A 36 12.71 -8.97 3.47
C ASN A 36 13.05 -8.06 2.29
N GLY A 37 12.66 -8.45 1.07
CA GLY A 37 12.84 -7.62 -0.13
C GLY A 37 12.05 -6.32 -0.05
N ILE A 38 10.80 -6.37 0.42
CA ILE A 38 9.97 -5.17 0.61
C ILE A 38 10.53 -4.28 1.71
N GLU A 39 10.91 -4.84 2.86
CA GLU A 39 11.48 -4.10 3.98
C GLU A 39 12.83 -3.46 3.63
N PHE A 40 13.65 -4.14 2.82
CA PHE A 40 14.87 -3.55 2.28
C PHE A 40 14.55 -2.33 1.43
N THR A 41 13.68 -2.47 0.44
CA THR A 41 13.33 -1.37 -0.46
C THR A 41 12.71 -0.21 0.31
N ASN A 42 11.85 -0.49 1.30
CA ASN A 42 11.26 0.54 2.16
C ASN A 42 12.32 1.34 2.94
N ARG A 43 13.30 0.64 3.54
CA ARG A 43 14.43 1.28 4.23
C ARG A 43 15.29 2.10 3.28
N LEU A 44 15.49 1.62 2.05
CA LEU A 44 16.24 2.33 1.02
C LEU A 44 15.54 3.65 0.64
N ILE A 45 14.25 3.62 0.29
CA ILE A 45 13.51 4.84 -0.12
C ILE A 45 13.34 5.83 1.03
N THR A 46 13.29 5.36 2.28
CA THR A 46 13.26 6.26 3.45
C THR A 46 14.56 7.06 3.57
N ARG A 47 15.69 6.45 3.18
CA ARG A 47 17.00 7.08 3.22
C ARG A 47 17.32 7.87 1.96
N GLU A 48 16.81 7.43 0.83
CA GLU A 48 17.07 7.96 -0.50
C GLU A 48 15.77 7.90 -1.32
N PRO A 49 14.86 8.89 -1.16
CA PRO A 49 13.52 8.86 -1.76
C PRO A 49 13.50 8.70 -3.27
N ALA A 50 14.53 9.21 -3.96
CA ALA A 50 14.66 9.14 -5.41
C ALA A 50 15.24 7.80 -5.92
N ALA A 51 15.64 6.87 -5.03
CA ALA A 51 16.38 5.67 -5.43
C ALA A 51 15.65 4.80 -6.47
N LEU A 52 14.32 4.69 -6.40
CA LEU A 52 13.52 3.93 -7.37
C LEU A 52 13.33 4.67 -8.71
N PHE A 53 13.62 5.97 -8.76
CA PHE A 53 13.36 6.83 -9.91
C PHE A 53 14.62 7.16 -10.72
N HIS A 54 15.78 6.64 -10.31
CA HIS A 54 16.97 6.67 -11.15
C HIS A 54 16.73 5.85 -12.42
N ALA A 55 17.24 6.32 -13.56
CA ALA A 55 16.99 5.72 -14.88
C ALA A 55 17.26 4.19 -14.90
N ASP A 56 18.36 3.76 -14.28
CA ASP A 56 18.77 2.35 -14.21
C ASP A 56 17.82 1.48 -13.34
N CYS A 57 17.02 2.11 -12.48
CA CYS A 57 16.11 1.46 -11.54
C CYS A 57 14.65 1.46 -12.01
N LEU A 58 14.28 2.23 -13.05
CA LEU A 58 12.88 2.38 -13.46
C LEU A 58 12.17 1.05 -13.81
N PRO A 59 12.76 0.12 -14.58
CA PRO A 59 12.10 -1.16 -14.87
C PRO A 59 11.88 -2.01 -13.61
N HIS A 60 12.83 -1.93 -12.67
CA HIS A 60 12.74 -2.62 -11.39
C HIS A 60 11.66 -1.99 -10.50
N ALA A 61 11.53 -0.66 -10.53
CA ALA A 61 10.53 0.07 -9.77
C ALA A 61 9.11 -0.26 -10.24
N GLU A 62 8.85 -0.29 -11.54
CA GLU A 62 7.53 -0.66 -12.08
C GLU A 62 7.12 -2.07 -11.62
N PHE A 63 8.01 -3.05 -11.81
CA PHE A 63 7.79 -4.40 -11.32
C PHE A 63 7.52 -4.40 -9.81
N PHE A 64 8.33 -3.69 -9.02
CA PHE A 64 8.23 -3.68 -7.56
C PHE A 64 6.91 -3.06 -7.06
N PHE A 65 6.43 -1.97 -7.68
CA PHE A 65 5.13 -1.39 -7.35
C PHE A 65 3.99 -2.38 -7.62
N MET A 66 4.00 -3.04 -8.78
CA MET A 66 2.98 -4.03 -9.11
C MET A 66 3.07 -5.28 -8.23
N TYR A 67 4.29 -5.71 -7.90
CA TYR A 67 4.55 -6.82 -6.98
C TYR A 67 4.01 -6.53 -5.58
N THR A 68 4.27 -5.35 -5.03
CA THR A 68 3.77 -4.99 -3.69
C THR A 68 2.25 -4.81 -3.63
N LEU A 69 1.59 -4.42 -4.73
CA LEU A 69 0.12 -4.46 -4.84
C LEU A 69 -0.41 -5.90 -4.81
N ARG A 70 0.24 -6.83 -5.53
CA ARG A 70 -0.12 -8.26 -5.48
C ARG A 70 0.05 -8.84 -4.08
N VAL A 71 1.13 -8.46 -3.39
CA VAL A 71 1.38 -8.86 -1.99
C VAL A 71 0.29 -8.31 -1.05
N LEU A 72 -0.16 -7.06 -1.24
CA LEU A 72 -1.27 -6.51 -0.45
C LEU A 72 -2.57 -7.29 -0.63
N ASP A 73 -2.84 -7.78 -1.84
CA ASP A 73 -4.01 -8.61 -2.16
C ASP A 73 -3.82 -10.10 -1.83
N GLY A 74 -2.60 -10.49 -1.43
CA GLY A 74 -2.22 -11.85 -1.07
C GLY A 74 -2.82 -12.34 0.26
N ARG A 75 -2.49 -13.57 0.64
CA ARG A 75 -3.02 -14.19 1.88
C ARG A 75 -2.03 -14.15 3.04
N GLU A 76 -0.75 -13.96 2.74
CA GLU A 76 0.32 -14.08 3.70
C GLU A 76 0.47 -12.81 4.55
N PRO A 77 0.26 -12.88 5.89
CA PRO A 77 0.17 -11.67 6.72
C PRO A 77 1.48 -10.88 6.83
N LEU A 78 2.64 -11.56 6.86
CA LEU A 78 3.93 -10.87 7.08
C LEU A 78 4.36 -10.05 5.86
N PRO A 79 4.38 -10.61 4.62
CA PRO A 79 4.68 -9.81 3.43
C PRO A 79 3.65 -8.69 3.23
N LYS A 80 2.36 -8.96 3.52
CA LYS A 80 1.30 -7.95 3.45
C LYS A 80 1.53 -6.79 4.39
N ALA A 81 1.93 -7.05 5.64
CA ALA A 81 2.27 -6.00 6.59
C ALA A 81 3.45 -5.16 6.10
N ALA A 82 4.50 -5.79 5.57
CA ALA A 82 5.64 -5.10 4.96
C ALA A 82 5.21 -4.24 3.76
N ALA A 83 4.34 -4.74 2.89
CA ALA A 83 3.79 -3.98 1.77
C ALA A 83 2.96 -2.78 2.24
N ALA A 84 2.14 -2.94 3.28
CA ALA A 84 1.36 -1.85 3.85
C ALA A 84 2.27 -0.74 4.43
N ASP A 85 3.33 -1.12 5.13
CA ASP A 85 4.33 -0.17 5.67
C ASP A 85 5.11 0.53 4.53
N PHE A 86 5.44 -0.18 3.46
CA PHE A 86 6.02 0.42 2.25
C PHE A 86 5.09 1.46 1.64
N TRP A 87 3.82 1.12 1.39
CA TRP A 87 2.87 2.07 0.79
C TRP A 87 2.59 3.26 1.69
N ALA A 88 2.52 3.07 3.00
CA ALA A 88 2.41 4.18 3.95
C ALA A 88 3.61 5.14 3.86
N THR A 89 4.81 4.59 3.71
CA THR A 89 6.03 5.38 3.51
C THR A 89 6.00 6.11 2.16
N PHE A 90 5.72 5.38 1.08
CA PHE A 90 5.69 5.88 -0.29
C PHE A 90 4.72 7.07 -0.47
N MET A 91 3.50 6.98 0.09
CA MET A 91 2.50 8.05 0.07
C MET A 91 2.94 9.34 0.80
N THR A 92 4.04 9.28 1.57
CA THR A 92 4.56 10.44 2.32
C THR A 92 5.98 10.81 1.96
N LEU A 93 6.57 10.19 0.93
CA LEU A 93 7.93 10.49 0.51
C LEU A 93 8.07 11.96 0.15
N LYS A 94 9.17 12.53 0.63
CA LYS A 94 9.60 13.88 0.32
C LYS A 94 11.08 13.85 0.02
N THR A 95 11.47 14.55 -1.02
CA THR A 95 12.88 14.78 -1.36
C THR A 95 13.17 16.28 -1.38
N GLY A 96 14.46 16.64 -1.21
CA GLY A 96 14.93 18.01 -1.36
C GLY A 96 15.12 18.43 -2.83
N ASP A 97 15.05 17.48 -3.75
CA ASP A 97 15.16 17.70 -5.20
C ASP A 97 13.77 17.83 -5.84
N GLN A 98 13.51 18.96 -6.49
CA GLN A 98 12.20 19.27 -7.04
C GLN A 98 11.82 18.33 -8.20
N GLU A 99 12.76 17.99 -9.08
CA GLU A 99 12.48 17.13 -10.24
C GLU A 99 12.12 15.71 -9.80
N ALA A 100 12.88 15.17 -8.84
CA ALA A 100 12.55 13.89 -8.21
C ALA A 100 11.21 13.96 -7.45
N GLN A 101 10.88 15.08 -6.80
CA GLN A 101 9.60 15.26 -6.10
C GLN A 101 8.43 15.21 -7.09
N GLU A 102 8.52 15.91 -8.22
CA GLU A 102 7.49 15.89 -9.28
C GLU A 102 7.32 14.47 -9.86
N THR A 103 8.42 13.75 -10.04
CA THR A 103 8.39 12.34 -10.50
C THR A 103 7.69 11.42 -9.50
N ILE A 104 7.98 11.58 -8.20
CA ILE A 104 7.31 10.83 -7.12
C ILE A 104 5.80 11.14 -7.11
N GLU A 105 5.42 12.42 -7.19
CA GLU A 105 4.01 12.83 -7.19
C GLU A 105 3.25 12.33 -8.42
N HIS A 106 3.92 12.29 -9.58
CA HIS A 106 3.37 11.67 -10.78
C HIS A 106 3.12 10.18 -10.57
N ALA A 107 4.10 9.44 -10.04
CA ALA A 107 3.95 8.02 -9.74
C ALA A 107 2.82 7.75 -8.73
N ILE A 108 2.73 8.54 -7.66
CA ILE A 108 1.63 8.49 -6.69
C ILE A 108 0.28 8.72 -7.38
N SER A 109 0.20 9.65 -8.34
CA SER A 109 -1.04 9.91 -9.06
C SER A 109 -1.51 8.72 -9.92
N GLN A 110 -0.59 7.92 -10.45
CA GLN A 110 -0.90 6.72 -11.23
C GLN A 110 -1.20 5.51 -10.33
N LEU A 111 -0.45 5.34 -9.26
CA LEU A 111 -0.53 4.17 -8.36
C LEU A 111 -1.61 4.33 -7.28
N GLY A 112 -1.97 5.57 -6.93
CA GLY A 112 -2.97 5.90 -5.91
C GLY A 112 -4.32 5.19 -6.10
N PRO A 113 -4.92 5.19 -7.30
CA PRO A 113 -6.11 4.39 -7.60
C PRO A 113 -5.90 2.90 -7.31
N LEU A 114 -4.82 2.30 -7.82
CA LEU A 114 -4.55 0.86 -7.66
C LEU A 114 -4.39 0.47 -6.19
N LEU A 115 -3.67 1.30 -5.42
CA LEU A 115 -3.53 1.12 -3.98
C LEU A 115 -4.88 1.25 -3.27
N ALA A 116 -5.70 2.23 -3.66
CA ALA A 116 -7.05 2.41 -3.08
C ALA A 116 -7.92 1.17 -3.32
N HIS A 117 -7.89 0.61 -4.54
CA HIS A 117 -8.58 -0.65 -4.85
C HIS A 117 -8.12 -1.79 -3.95
N SER A 118 -6.81 -2.01 -3.83
CA SER A 118 -6.27 -3.09 -2.97
C SER A 118 -6.65 -2.92 -1.49
N ILE A 119 -6.52 -1.70 -0.94
CA ILE A 119 -6.91 -1.39 0.44
C ILE A 119 -8.41 -1.64 0.64
N ILE A 120 -9.25 -1.11 -0.24
CA ILE A 120 -10.71 -1.20 -0.12
C ILE A 120 -11.19 -2.64 -0.22
N ARG A 121 -10.61 -3.47 -1.09
CA ARG A 121 -10.92 -4.91 -1.14
C ARG A 121 -10.54 -5.62 0.15
N ASN A 122 -9.36 -5.32 0.70
CA ASN A 122 -8.93 -5.91 1.95
C ASN A 122 -9.85 -5.54 3.12
N VAL A 123 -10.14 -4.25 3.32
CA VAL A 123 -11.02 -3.77 4.40
C VAL A 123 -12.50 -4.09 4.16
N GLY A 124 -12.92 -4.32 2.90
CA GLY A 124 -14.26 -4.76 2.55
C GLY A 124 -14.53 -6.23 2.90
N GLY A 125 -13.50 -7.03 3.16
CA GLY A 125 -13.68 -8.39 3.67
C GLY A 125 -12.63 -9.42 3.25
N ASN A 126 -11.64 -9.06 2.44
CA ASN A 126 -10.60 -10.02 2.03
C ASN A 126 -9.50 -10.21 3.08
N ALA A 127 -9.26 -9.22 3.93
CA ALA A 127 -8.28 -9.32 5.02
C ALA A 127 -8.86 -10.07 6.24
N SER A 128 -7.97 -10.63 7.05
CA SER A 128 -8.25 -11.03 8.43
C SER A 128 -8.35 -9.82 9.36
N ARG A 129 -9.02 -9.99 10.49
CA ARG A 129 -9.20 -8.92 11.50
C ARG A 129 -7.86 -8.38 12.03
N SER A 130 -6.86 -9.26 12.21
CA SER A 130 -5.54 -8.91 12.73
C SER A 130 -4.72 -8.03 11.77
N GLU A 131 -5.00 -8.08 10.47
CA GLU A 131 -4.28 -7.29 9.46
C GLU A 131 -4.80 -5.86 9.32
N LEU A 132 -6.03 -5.58 9.80
CA LEU A 132 -6.73 -4.31 9.55
C LEU A 132 -5.99 -3.10 10.10
N ASP A 133 -5.29 -3.23 11.23
CA ASP A 133 -4.52 -2.12 11.79
C ASP A 133 -3.35 -1.72 10.88
N LYS A 134 -2.66 -2.70 10.30
CA LYS A 134 -1.56 -2.46 9.36
C LYS A 134 -2.07 -1.90 8.03
N LEU A 135 -3.15 -2.47 7.50
CA LEU A 135 -3.78 -1.99 6.26
C LEU A 135 -4.38 -0.58 6.39
N SER A 136 -4.70 -0.15 7.61
CA SER A 136 -5.17 1.22 7.87
C SER A 136 -4.06 2.26 7.71
N GLU A 137 -2.79 1.90 7.85
CA GLU A 137 -1.68 2.87 7.76
C GLU A 137 -1.56 3.54 6.39
N PRO A 138 -1.46 2.80 5.26
CA PRO A 138 -1.43 3.44 3.94
C PRO A 138 -2.73 4.21 3.63
N LEU A 139 -3.88 3.75 4.12
CA LEU A 139 -5.16 4.47 4.01
C LEU A 139 -5.09 5.84 4.70
N LYS A 140 -4.60 5.88 5.94
CA LYS A 140 -4.44 7.13 6.69
C LYS A 140 -3.52 8.09 5.95
N LYS A 141 -2.39 7.59 5.43
CA LYS A 141 -1.44 8.42 4.70
C LYS A 141 -2.06 8.97 3.41
N MET A 142 -2.73 8.12 2.65
CA MET A 142 -3.43 8.53 1.42
C MET A 142 -4.42 9.66 1.70
N VAL A 143 -5.31 9.50 2.68
CA VAL A 143 -6.35 10.49 3.00
C VAL A 143 -5.78 11.79 3.57
N ASN A 144 -4.70 11.70 4.35
CA ASN A 144 -4.09 12.89 4.96
C ASN A 144 -3.23 13.69 3.99
N HIS A 145 -2.60 13.03 3.01
CA HIS A 145 -1.58 13.65 2.15
C HIS A 145 -2.00 13.87 0.70
N HIS A 146 -3.06 13.22 0.21
CA HIS A 146 -3.43 13.31 -1.20
C HIS A 146 -4.87 13.80 -1.39
N VAL A 147 -5.02 14.92 -2.10
CA VAL A 147 -6.31 15.55 -2.40
C VAL A 147 -7.24 14.64 -3.21
N LYS A 148 -6.67 13.75 -4.04
CA LYS A 148 -7.41 12.78 -4.87
C LYS A 148 -7.87 11.54 -4.11
N ALA A 149 -7.47 11.37 -2.84
CA ALA A 149 -7.79 10.18 -2.04
C ALA A 149 -9.29 9.88 -2.00
N ARG A 150 -10.13 10.91 -1.87
CA ARG A 150 -11.59 10.74 -1.89
C ARG A 150 -12.07 10.07 -3.17
N THR A 151 -11.63 10.58 -4.32
CA THR A 151 -12.02 10.06 -5.64
C THR A 151 -11.53 8.63 -5.84
N TRP A 152 -10.28 8.33 -5.45
CA TRP A 152 -9.72 6.98 -5.58
C TRP A 152 -10.47 5.96 -4.71
N LEU A 153 -10.77 6.31 -3.46
CA LEU A 153 -11.49 5.43 -2.54
C LEU A 153 -12.95 5.24 -2.95
N GLU A 154 -13.60 6.28 -3.47
CA GLU A 154 -14.96 6.22 -4.01
C GLU A 154 -15.04 5.26 -5.20
N GLN A 155 -14.13 5.40 -6.17
CA GLN A 155 -14.03 4.49 -7.31
C GLN A 155 -13.82 3.03 -6.87
N ALA A 156 -12.90 2.81 -5.93
CA ALA A 156 -12.63 1.49 -5.37
C ALA A 156 -13.82 0.86 -4.63
N LEU A 157 -14.63 1.66 -3.93
CA LEU A 157 -15.83 1.21 -3.24
C LEU A 157 -16.94 0.78 -4.20
N HIS A 158 -17.03 1.42 -5.37
CA HIS A 158 -18.02 1.12 -6.41
C HIS A 158 -17.54 0.14 -7.47
N ASP A 159 -16.30 -0.35 -7.35
CA ASP A 159 -15.75 -1.32 -8.26
C ASP A 159 -16.52 -2.66 -8.22
N PRO A 160 -16.79 -3.30 -9.38
CA PRO A 160 -17.47 -4.60 -9.42
C PRO A 160 -16.75 -5.72 -8.66
N SER A 161 -15.43 -5.62 -8.44
CA SER A 161 -14.64 -6.59 -7.67
C SER A 161 -14.68 -6.37 -6.15
N PHE A 162 -15.45 -5.39 -5.67
CA PHE A 162 -15.59 -5.09 -4.25
C PHE A 162 -16.16 -6.30 -3.47
N PRO A 163 -15.46 -6.80 -2.43
CA PRO A 163 -15.94 -7.88 -1.60
C PRO A 163 -16.98 -7.37 -0.61
N GLY A 164 -18.02 -8.16 -0.35
CA GLY A 164 -19.09 -7.78 0.58
C GLY A 164 -20.31 -7.18 -0.13
N HIS A 165 -20.93 -7.99 -1.01
CA HIS A 165 -22.15 -7.63 -1.77
C HIS A 165 -23.34 -7.23 -0.88
N GLN A 166 -23.29 -7.54 0.42
CA GLN A 166 -24.30 -7.13 1.38
C GLN A 166 -24.14 -5.69 1.87
N ILE A 167 -23.00 -5.04 1.66
CA ILE A 167 -22.81 -3.63 2.01
C ILE A 167 -23.51 -2.79 0.94
N SER A 168 -24.52 -2.03 1.38
CA SER A 168 -25.27 -1.11 0.53
C SER A 168 -24.42 0.08 0.06
N THR A 169 -24.87 0.72 -1.02
CA THR A 169 -24.26 1.97 -1.53
C THR A 169 -24.22 3.07 -0.45
N ASP A 170 -25.26 3.16 0.38
CA ASP A 170 -25.34 4.16 1.45
C ASP A 170 -24.31 3.89 2.56
N GLU A 171 -24.12 2.62 2.94
CA GLU A 171 -23.09 2.23 3.91
C GLU A 171 -21.67 2.52 3.41
N LYS A 172 -21.41 2.28 2.11
CA LYS A 172 -20.15 2.67 1.45
C LYS A 172 -19.93 4.18 1.49
N ALA A 173 -20.96 4.96 1.20
CA ALA A 173 -20.90 6.43 1.24
C ALA A 173 -20.65 6.96 2.67
N VAL A 174 -21.31 6.36 3.67
CA VAL A 174 -21.08 6.69 5.10
C VAL A 174 -19.66 6.36 5.52
N PHE A 175 -19.15 5.19 5.14
CA PHE A 175 -17.76 4.79 5.40
C PHE A 175 -16.77 5.79 4.79
N LEU A 176 -16.92 6.11 3.50
CA LEU A 176 -16.07 7.08 2.82
C LEU A 176 -16.10 8.44 3.53
N LYS A 177 -17.29 8.94 3.87
CA LYS A 177 -17.45 10.21 4.59
C LYS A 177 -16.71 10.21 5.93
N LYS A 178 -16.83 9.12 6.71
CA LYS A 178 -16.13 8.97 7.99
C LYS A 178 -14.61 8.97 7.82
N ILE A 179 -14.09 8.17 6.88
CA ILE A 179 -12.65 8.05 6.63
C ILE A 179 -12.04 9.39 6.18
N ILE A 180 -12.69 10.07 5.23
CA ILE A 180 -12.23 11.40 4.77
C ILE A 180 -12.30 12.44 5.89
N GLY A 181 -13.37 12.42 6.70
CA GLY A 181 -13.53 13.34 7.83
C GLY A 181 -12.46 13.16 8.92
N LEU A 182 -11.98 11.93 9.13
CA LEU A 182 -10.96 11.62 10.14
C LEU A 182 -9.55 12.05 9.73
N ARG A 183 -9.28 12.29 8.43
CA ARG A 183 -7.98 12.73 7.91
C ARG A 183 -6.78 11.92 8.45
N GLY A 184 -6.95 10.60 8.54
CA GLY A 184 -5.90 9.70 9.02
C GLY A 184 -5.71 9.64 10.55
N ALA A 185 -6.63 10.20 11.34
CA ALA A 185 -6.58 10.13 12.80
C ALA A 185 -6.72 8.69 13.34
N ARG A 186 -6.43 8.50 14.65
CA ARG A 186 -6.52 7.17 15.32
C ARG A 186 -7.90 6.51 15.18
N GLY A 187 -8.97 7.31 15.09
CA GLY A 187 -10.33 6.81 14.86
C GLY A 187 -10.52 6.05 13.54
N THR A 188 -9.61 6.21 12.57
CA THR A 188 -9.67 5.50 11.28
C THR A 188 -9.70 3.99 11.45
N ASN A 189 -8.92 3.43 12.38
CA ASN A 189 -8.87 1.98 12.58
C ASN A 189 -10.20 1.44 13.11
N GLN A 190 -10.91 2.21 13.93
CA GLN A 190 -12.23 1.81 14.40
C GLN A 190 -13.22 1.76 13.25
N VAL A 191 -13.28 2.82 12.42
CA VAL A 191 -14.16 2.89 11.25
C VAL A 191 -13.86 1.77 10.25
N VAL A 192 -12.58 1.46 10.01
CA VAL A 192 -12.16 0.34 9.16
C VAL A 192 -12.65 -1.01 9.72
N ARG A 193 -12.50 -1.26 11.02
CA ARG A 193 -12.97 -2.51 11.65
C ARG A 193 -14.49 -2.65 11.60
N GLU A 194 -15.23 -1.58 11.87
CA GLU A 194 -16.70 -1.55 11.77
C GLU A 194 -17.16 -1.87 10.34
N PHE A 195 -16.54 -1.25 9.34
CA PHE A 195 -16.86 -1.49 7.94
C PHE A 195 -16.53 -2.92 7.49
N TRP A 196 -15.37 -3.44 7.89
CA TRP A 196 -14.98 -4.82 7.63
C TRP A 196 -15.95 -5.84 8.24
N LEU A 197 -16.45 -5.57 9.46
CA LEU A 197 -17.46 -6.41 10.11
C LEU A 197 -18.76 -6.45 9.29
N SER A 198 -19.24 -5.31 8.79
CA SER A 198 -20.39 -5.27 7.87
C SER A 198 -20.14 -6.10 6.59
N GLY A 199 -18.93 -6.02 6.04
CA GLY A 199 -18.50 -6.74 4.84
C GLY A 199 -18.32 -8.25 4.99
N ARG A 200 -18.20 -8.76 6.22
CA ARG A 200 -18.16 -10.21 6.52
C ARG A 200 -19.50 -10.78 6.99
N GLY A 201 -20.45 -9.91 7.32
CA GLY A 201 -21.77 -10.27 7.82
C GLY A 201 -21.75 -10.62 9.32
N SER A 202 -22.95 -10.66 9.92
CA SER A 202 -23.20 -10.70 11.37
C SER A 202 -22.65 -11.93 12.12
N LYS A 203 -22.07 -12.92 11.42
CA LYS A 203 -21.48 -14.13 12.02
C LYS A 203 -20.23 -13.84 12.87
N PHE A 204 -19.64 -12.65 12.75
CA PHE A 204 -18.47 -12.23 13.52
C PHE A 204 -18.78 -11.14 14.56
N ALA A 205 -20.05 -10.77 14.75
CA ALA A 205 -20.45 -9.75 15.73
C ALA A 205 -20.34 -10.22 17.20
N TYR A 206 -20.15 -11.53 17.44
CA TYR A 206 -20.08 -12.12 18.77
C TYR A 206 -18.76 -12.88 18.99
N ALA A 207 -17.70 -12.11 19.26
CA ALA A 207 -16.51 -12.54 20.00
C ALA A 207 -15.75 -11.28 20.42
N SER A 208 -16.29 -10.62 21.45
CA SER A 208 -15.62 -9.62 22.28
C SER A 208 -15.63 -10.12 23.72
#